data_AF-A0A6M7WM80-F1
#
_entry.id   AF-A0A6M7WM80-F1
#
_cell.length_a   1.000
_cell.length_b   1.000
_cell.length_c   1.000
_cell.angle_alpha   90.00
_cell.angle_beta   90.00
_cell.angle_gamma   90.00
#
_symmetry.space_group_name_H-M   'P 1'
#
loop_
_entity.id
_entity.type
_entity.pdbx_description
1 polymer ?
#
loop_
_entity_poly.entity_id
_entity_poly.type
_entity_poly.pdbx_seq_one_letter_code
_entity_poly.pdbx_strand_id
1 'polypeptide(L)'
;MRPLRAERYIASSNTAERIPTMPSAGFVASTPRQQLERFAELVEVAYRTVSDAVAFRVADVEFHELIGTAANNAFLDQVSRSLYSLAVDQRRKASEMPGVLDQSARDHDAIVSALAAGDPKAAEVAMAAHVAHIRKTTLDVLSGADPIPFRIR
;
A
#
# COMPACT_ATOMS: atom_id res chain seq x y z
N MET A 1 3.65 15.57 -17.59
CA MET A 1 4.68 14.51 -17.55
C MET A 1 4.06 13.31 -16.86
N ARG A 2 4.07 12.12 -17.48
CA ARG A 2 3.65 10.89 -16.80
C ARG A 2 4.67 10.54 -15.71
N PRO A 3 4.25 10.09 -14.52
CA PRO A 3 5.18 9.83 -13.45
C PRO A 3 6.02 8.58 -13.72
N LEU A 4 7.34 8.66 -13.45
CA LEU A 4 8.34 7.64 -13.83
C LEU A 4 8.00 6.22 -13.35
N ARG A 5 7.26 6.09 -12.24
CA ARG A 5 6.83 4.78 -11.70
C ARG A 5 5.56 4.23 -12.37
N ALA A 6 4.68 5.06 -12.93
CA ALA A 6 3.47 4.58 -13.61
C ALA A 6 3.80 3.76 -14.86
N GLU A 7 4.84 4.13 -15.61
CA GLU A 7 5.27 3.37 -16.78
C GLU A 7 5.70 1.94 -16.42
N ARG A 8 6.32 1.76 -15.24
CA ARG A 8 6.75 0.44 -14.72
C ARG A 8 5.58 -0.51 -14.48
N TYR A 9 4.47 -0.01 -13.96
CA TYR A 9 3.28 -0.81 -13.65
C TYR A 9 2.38 -1.05 -14.85
N ILE A 10 2.30 -0.07 -15.75
CA ILE A 10 1.43 -0.16 -16.93
C ILE A 10 2.01 -1.15 -17.95
N ALA A 11 3.34 -1.20 -18.11
CA ALA A 11 4.00 -2.10 -19.04
C ALA A 11 3.82 -3.59 -18.69
N SER A 12 3.77 -3.95 -17.40
CA SER A 12 3.57 -5.34 -16.96
C SER A 12 2.13 -5.85 -17.14
N SER A 13 1.15 -4.96 -17.24
CA SER A 13 -0.26 -5.32 -17.43
C SER A 13 -0.64 -5.69 -18.88
N ASN A 14 0.27 -5.51 -19.85
CA ASN A 14 -0.03 -5.59 -21.28
C ASN A 14 0.12 -6.99 -21.91
N THR A 15 0.19 -8.06 -21.11
CA THR A 15 0.29 -9.45 -21.61
C THR A 15 -1.06 -10.17 -21.75
N ALA A 16 -2.19 -9.48 -21.54
CA ALA A 16 -3.53 -10.07 -21.63
C ALA A 16 -4.23 -9.78 -22.97
N GLU A 17 -3.65 -10.23 -24.09
CA GLU A 17 -4.42 -10.49 -25.33
C GLU A 17 -4.34 -11.99 -25.67
N ARG A 18 -5.29 -12.77 -25.16
CA ARG A 18 -5.72 -14.04 -25.76
C ARG A 18 -7.10 -14.47 -25.22
N ILE A 19 -8.07 -14.62 -26.13
CA ILE A 19 -9.46 -15.10 -25.93
C ILE A 19 -9.60 -16.41 -26.76
N PRO A 20 -10.54 -17.37 -26.53
CA PRO A 20 -11.23 -17.85 -25.32
C PRO A 20 -11.17 -19.41 -25.14
N THR A 21 -11.51 -19.93 -23.95
CA THR A 21 -12.37 -21.14 -23.75
C THR A 21 -12.69 -21.36 -22.25
N MET A 22 -13.99 -21.25 -21.91
CA MET A 22 -14.85 -21.92 -20.88
C MET A 22 -14.30 -22.49 -19.53
N PRO A 23 -15.15 -22.62 -18.48
CA PRO A 23 -14.89 -22.04 -17.15
C PRO A 23 -14.52 -23.05 -16.05
N SER A 24 -13.74 -22.60 -15.06
CA SER A 24 -13.76 -23.15 -13.70
C SER A 24 -13.13 -22.19 -12.70
N ALA A 25 -13.91 -21.86 -11.66
CA ALA A 25 -13.49 -21.42 -10.32
C ALA A 25 -12.48 -20.27 -10.18
N GLY A 26 -12.94 -19.15 -9.59
CA GLY A 26 -12.09 -18.12 -8.99
C GLY A 26 -11.80 -16.94 -9.90
N PHE A 27 -12.81 -16.10 -10.15
CA PHE A 27 -12.58 -14.81 -10.80
C PHE A 27 -11.90 -13.87 -9.81
N VAL A 28 -10.56 -13.87 -9.78
CA VAL A 28 -9.81 -12.73 -9.25
C VAL A 28 -9.97 -11.65 -10.31
N ALA A 29 -10.84 -10.68 -10.07
CA ALA A 29 -10.95 -9.53 -10.97
C ALA A 29 -9.56 -8.86 -11.01
N SER A 30 -8.96 -8.82 -12.21
CA SER A 30 -7.76 -8.04 -12.44
C SER A 30 -8.04 -6.60 -12.06
N THR A 31 -7.13 -5.95 -11.32
CA THR A 31 -7.30 -4.54 -10.96
C THR A 31 -7.37 -3.71 -12.25
N PRO A 32 -8.48 -2.99 -12.50
CA PRO A 32 -8.65 -2.13 -13.66
C PRO A 32 -7.45 -1.20 -13.87
N ARG A 33 -7.04 -1.01 -15.13
CA ARG A 33 -5.88 -0.17 -15.51
C ARG A 33 -5.93 1.22 -14.88
N GLN A 34 -7.10 1.85 -14.85
CA GLN A 34 -7.30 3.17 -14.27
C GLN A 34 -7.01 3.19 -12.74
N GLN A 35 -7.34 2.11 -12.03
CA GLN A 35 -6.99 1.98 -10.61
C GLN A 35 -5.49 1.78 -10.42
N LEU A 36 -4.82 1.00 -11.29
CA LEU A 36 -3.36 0.84 -11.26
C LEU A 36 -2.62 2.16 -11.54
N GLU A 37 -3.13 2.98 -12.46
CA GLU A 37 -2.59 4.33 -12.71
C GLU A 37 -2.69 5.20 -11.46
N ARG A 38 -3.85 5.19 -10.78
CA ARG A 38 -4.02 5.95 -9.53
C ARG A 38 -3.13 5.45 -8.41
N PHE A 39 -2.99 4.12 -8.26
CA PHE A 39 -2.04 3.53 -7.32
C PHE A 39 -0.60 4.00 -7.56
N ALA A 40 -0.18 4.05 -8.82
CA ALA A 40 1.17 4.48 -9.17
C ALA A 40 1.42 5.96 -8.83
N GLU A 41 0.43 6.83 -9.06
CA GLU A 41 0.49 8.24 -8.67
C GLU A 41 0.62 8.39 -7.15
N LEU A 42 -0.19 7.67 -6.38
CA LEU A 42 -0.18 7.73 -4.92
C LEU A 42 1.14 7.21 -4.33
N VAL A 43 1.73 6.15 -4.90
CA VAL A 43 3.08 5.70 -4.53
C VAL A 43 4.12 6.77 -4.81
N GLU A 44 4.05 7.45 -5.96
CA GLU A 44 4.99 8.53 -6.25
C GLU A 44 4.84 9.71 -5.27
N VAL A 45 3.62 10.12 -4.96
CA VAL A 45 3.35 11.13 -3.94
C VAL A 45 3.94 10.70 -2.60
N ALA A 46 3.70 9.46 -2.17
CA ALA A 46 4.24 8.91 -0.93
C ALA A 46 5.77 9.05 -0.87
N TYR A 47 6.49 8.71 -1.94
CA TYR A 47 7.94 8.89 -2.01
C TYR A 47 8.38 10.37 -1.97
N ARG A 48 7.63 11.28 -2.58
CA ARG A 48 7.96 12.72 -2.57
C ARG A 48 7.71 13.37 -1.22
N THR A 49 6.82 12.79 -0.41
CA THR A 49 6.39 13.34 0.87
C THR A 49 6.96 12.60 2.08
N VAL A 50 7.98 11.74 1.92
CA VAL A 50 8.58 11.01 3.06
C VAL A 50 9.18 11.93 4.13
N SER A 51 9.50 13.18 3.79
CA SER A 51 9.97 14.22 4.72
C SER A 51 8.85 15.11 5.27
N ASP A 52 7.59 14.90 4.87
CA ASP A 52 6.41 15.63 5.33
C ASP A 52 5.32 14.62 5.73
N ALA A 53 5.30 14.29 7.03
CA ALA A 53 4.37 13.31 7.58
C ALA A 53 2.90 13.70 7.41
N VAL A 54 2.56 14.99 7.31
CA VAL A 54 1.18 15.41 7.08
C VAL A 54 0.80 15.15 5.63
N ALA A 55 1.62 15.61 4.68
CA ALA A 55 1.36 15.39 3.26
C ALA A 55 1.35 13.90 2.89
N PHE A 56 2.25 13.09 3.48
CA PHE A 56 2.25 11.64 3.29
C PHE A 56 0.93 11.01 3.72
N ARG A 57 0.43 11.35 4.91
CA ARG A 57 -0.80 10.76 5.46
C ARG A 57 -2.03 11.07 4.61
N VAL A 58 -2.07 12.22 3.93
CA VAL A 58 -3.17 12.55 3.02
C VAL A 58 -3.22 11.57 1.84
N ALA A 59 -2.08 11.32 1.19
CA ALA A 59 -1.99 10.34 0.11
C ALA A 59 -2.19 8.89 0.59
N ASP A 60 -1.72 8.59 1.80
CA ASP A 60 -1.84 7.29 2.44
C ASP A 60 -3.29 6.86 2.68
N VAL A 61 -4.14 7.79 3.14
CA VAL A 61 -5.58 7.52 3.31
C VAL A 61 -6.21 7.10 1.98
N GLU A 62 -5.98 7.88 0.92
CA GLU A 62 -6.55 7.57 -0.40
C GLU A 62 -6.03 6.23 -0.95
N PHE A 63 -4.75 5.92 -0.72
CA PHE A 63 -4.15 4.65 -1.11
C PHE A 63 -4.89 3.46 -0.49
N HIS A 64 -5.16 3.53 0.82
CA HIS A 64 -5.85 2.46 1.54
C HIS A 64 -7.33 2.33 1.14
N GLU A 65 -8.02 3.44 0.86
CA GLU A 65 -9.40 3.41 0.36
C GLU A 65 -9.49 2.72 -1.02
N LEU A 66 -8.48 2.97 -1.88
CA LEU A 66 -8.41 2.32 -3.18
C LEU A 66 -8.16 0.81 -3.06
N ILE A 67 -7.35 0.37 -2.07
CA ILE A 67 -7.18 -1.06 -1.76
C ILE A 67 -8.49 -1.67 -1.28
N GLY A 68 -9.20 -1.03 -0.35
CA GLY A 68 -10.49 -1.52 0.16
C GLY A 68 -11.52 -1.70 -0.95
N THR A 69 -11.57 -0.73 -1.87
CA THR A 69 -12.41 -0.79 -3.07
C THR A 69 -12.00 -1.93 -3.99
N ALA A 70 -10.72 -2.10 -4.27
CA ALA A 70 -10.20 -3.17 -5.13
C ALA A 70 -10.42 -4.58 -4.54
N ALA A 71 -10.38 -4.71 -3.22
CA ALA A 71 -10.63 -5.97 -2.52
C ALA A 71 -12.11 -6.35 -2.42
N ASN A 72 -13.03 -5.44 -2.79
CA ASN A 72 -14.48 -5.58 -2.64
C ASN A 72 -14.89 -6.11 -1.24
N ASN A 73 -14.22 -5.64 -0.19
CA ASN A 73 -14.40 -6.15 1.17
C ASN A 73 -14.68 -5.01 2.15
N ALA A 74 -15.95 -4.60 2.21
CA ALA A 74 -16.43 -3.52 3.08
C ALA A 74 -16.20 -3.79 4.58
N PHE A 75 -16.17 -5.07 5.00
CA PHE A 75 -15.89 -5.42 6.39
C PHE A 75 -14.44 -5.12 6.77
N LEU A 76 -13.47 -5.48 5.91
CA LEU A 76 -12.06 -5.15 6.13
C LEU A 76 -11.82 -3.63 6.14
N ASP A 77 -12.47 -2.88 5.25
CA ASP A 77 -12.41 -1.42 5.26
C ASP A 77 -12.89 -0.84 6.60
N GLN A 78 -14.06 -1.28 7.08
CA GLN A 78 -14.64 -0.77 8.32
C GLN A 78 -13.80 -1.11 9.57
N VAL A 79 -13.26 -2.34 9.64
CA VAL A 79 -12.36 -2.74 10.72
C VAL A 79 -11.07 -1.94 10.68
N SER A 80 -10.49 -1.74 9.49
CA SER A 80 -9.23 -0.98 9.33
C SER A 80 -9.39 0.47 9.75
N ARG A 81 -10.49 1.14 9.35
CA ARG A 81 -10.82 2.50 9.78
C ARG A 81 -11.01 2.61 11.30
N SER A 82 -11.64 1.60 11.91
CA SER A 82 -11.87 1.56 13.37
C SER A 82 -10.56 1.42 14.14
N LEU A 83 -9.69 0.49 13.72
CA LEU A 83 -8.37 0.29 14.33
C LEU A 83 -7.46 1.52 14.13
N TYR A 84 -7.49 2.12 12.95
CA TYR A 84 -6.78 3.36 12.67
C TYR A 84 -7.22 4.48 13.62
N SER A 85 -8.53 4.66 13.81
CA SER A 85 -9.08 5.69 14.69
C SER A 85 -8.65 5.51 16.15
N LEU A 86 -8.57 4.27 16.63
CA LEU A 86 -8.13 3.96 17.99
C LEU A 86 -6.63 4.24 18.21
N ALA A 87 -5.82 4.03 17.18
CA ALA A 87 -4.35 4.17 17.25
C ALA A 87 -3.84 5.46 16.58
N VAL A 88 -4.73 6.41 16.26
CA VAL A 88 -4.39 7.54 15.38
C VAL A 88 -3.25 8.36 15.95
N ASP A 89 -3.29 8.71 17.23
CA ASP A 89 -2.27 9.55 17.88
C ASP A 89 -0.90 8.87 17.91
N GLN A 90 -0.86 7.58 18.22
CA GLN A 90 0.35 6.77 18.18
C GLN A 90 0.86 6.66 16.75
N ARG A 91 -0.03 6.54 15.77
CA ARG A 91 0.38 6.54 14.36
C ARG A 91 0.93 7.87 13.90
N ARG A 92 0.41 9.01 14.38
CA ARG A 92 1.00 10.33 14.11
C ARG A 92 2.44 10.37 14.59
N LYS A 93 2.67 10.03 15.86
CA LYS A 93 4.02 10.00 16.46
C LYS A 93 4.96 9.05 15.73
N ALA A 94 4.49 7.84 15.42
CA ALA A 94 5.32 6.85 14.74
C ALA A 94 5.62 7.23 13.28
N SER A 95 4.74 7.96 12.60
CA SER A 95 5.00 8.48 11.25
C SER A 95 6.05 9.59 11.21
N GLU A 96 6.32 10.24 12.36
CA GLU A 96 7.36 11.26 12.49
C GLU A 96 8.74 10.64 12.81
N MET A 97 8.79 9.33 13.08
CA MET A 97 10.04 8.64 13.36
C MET A 97 10.89 8.49 12.07
N PRO A 98 12.21 8.71 12.15
CA PRO A 98 13.10 8.59 11.00
C PRO A 98 12.99 7.23 10.30
N GLY A 99 12.83 7.25 8.97
CA GLY A 99 12.80 6.08 8.10
C GLY A 99 11.49 5.29 8.09
N VAL A 100 10.48 5.66 8.91
CA VAL A 100 9.17 4.99 8.90
C VAL A 100 8.44 5.27 7.60
N LEU A 101 8.39 6.53 7.16
CA LEU A 101 7.70 6.90 5.93
C LEU A 101 8.41 6.35 4.68
N ASP A 102 9.75 6.31 4.68
CA ASP A 102 10.52 5.64 3.62
C ASP A 102 10.22 4.15 3.53
N GLN A 103 10.00 3.49 4.67
CA GLN A 103 9.60 2.08 4.68
C GLN A 103 8.17 1.92 4.16
N SER A 104 7.21 2.73 4.64
CA SER A 104 5.83 2.69 4.16
C SER A 104 5.73 2.94 2.64
N ALA A 105 6.49 3.89 2.09
CA ALA A 105 6.54 4.12 0.65
C ALA A 105 7.03 2.89 -0.12
N ARG A 106 8.06 2.19 0.38
CA ARG A 106 8.56 0.93 -0.19
C ARG A 106 7.54 -0.21 -0.09
N ASP A 107 6.83 -0.29 1.02
CA ASP A 107 5.77 -1.29 1.20
C ASP A 107 4.63 -1.06 0.20
N HIS A 108 4.20 0.20 0.00
CA HIS A 108 3.18 0.55 -0.99
C HIS A 108 3.64 0.20 -2.41
N ASP A 109 4.89 0.51 -2.75
CA ASP A 109 5.51 0.18 -4.05
C ASP A 109 5.46 -1.34 -4.33
N ALA A 110 5.72 -2.16 -3.31
CA ALA A 110 5.66 -3.62 -3.40
C ALA A 110 4.22 -4.14 -3.57
N ILE A 111 3.26 -3.58 -2.82
CA ILE A 111 1.83 -3.92 -2.95
C ILE A 111 1.35 -3.63 -4.37
N VAL A 112 1.61 -2.42 -4.89
CA VAL A 112 1.20 -2.04 -6.25
C VAL A 112 1.89 -2.89 -7.31
N SER A 113 3.15 -3.28 -7.10
CA SER A 113 3.86 -4.21 -8.00
C SER A 113 3.15 -5.56 -8.10
N ALA A 114 2.72 -6.12 -6.98
CA ALA A 114 2.00 -7.39 -6.96
C ALA A 114 0.61 -7.28 -7.61
N LEU A 115 -0.11 -6.20 -7.33
CA LEU A 115 -1.41 -5.91 -7.97
C LEU A 115 -1.27 -5.76 -9.50
N ALA A 116 -0.25 -5.02 -9.96
CA ALA A 116 0.02 -4.83 -11.38
C ALA A 116 0.44 -6.12 -12.11
N ALA A 117 1.05 -7.05 -11.38
CA ALA A 117 1.39 -8.39 -11.89
C ALA A 117 0.18 -9.36 -11.90
N GLY A 118 -0.96 -8.97 -11.29
CA GLY A 118 -2.11 -9.85 -11.13
C GLY A 118 -1.84 -11.03 -10.19
N ASP A 119 -0.90 -10.90 -9.25
CA ASP A 119 -0.53 -11.94 -8.29
C ASP A 119 -1.15 -11.67 -6.92
N PRO A 120 -2.31 -12.28 -6.61
CA PRO A 120 -2.99 -12.07 -5.34
C PRO A 120 -2.20 -12.60 -4.14
N LYS A 121 -1.36 -13.64 -4.33
CA LYS A 121 -0.56 -14.19 -3.23
C LYS A 121 0.59 -13.27 -2.88
N ALA A 122 1.27 -12.72 -3.89
CA ALA A 122 2.28 -11.69 -3.68
C ALA A 122 1.68 -10.43 -3.02
N ALA A 123 0.47 -10.03 -3.41
CA ALA A 123 -0.21 -8.87 -2.82
C ALA A 123 -0.55 -9.11 -1.34
N GLU A 124 -1.03 -10.32 -0.99
CA GLU A 124 -1.27 -10.74 0.40
C GLU A 124 0.02 -10.67 1.23
N VAL A 125 1.11 -11.24 0.72
CA VAL A 125 2.42 -11.24 1.40
C VAL A 125 2.94 -9.81 1.61
N ALA A 126 2.84 -8.96 0.59
CA ALA A 126 3.26 -7.56 0.67
C ALA A 126 2.44 -6.76 1.69
N MET A 127 1.11 -6.93 1.70
CA MET A 127 0.23 -6.29 2.68
C MET A 127 0.49 -6.79 4.10
N ALA A 128 0.74 -8.09 4.28
CA ALA A 128 1.07 -8.64 5.59
C ALA A 128 2.39 -8.06 6.13
N ALA A 129 3.41 -7.90 5.29
CA ALA A 129 4.67 -7.24 5.65
C ALA A 129 4.45 -5.77 6.04
N HIS A 130 3.67 -5.03 5.25
CA HIS A 130 3.29 -3.64 5.53
C HIS A 130 2.63 -3.48 6.91
N VAL A 131 1.62 -4.29 7.21
CA VAL A 131 0.92 -4.27 8.50
C VAL A 131 1.86 -4.64 9.64
N ALA A 132 2.79 -5.58 9.44
CA ALA A 132 3.78 -5.94 10.45
C ALA A 132 4.74 -4.77 10.77
N HIS A 133 5.17 -4.02 9.75
CA HIS A 133 6.02 -2.83 9.93
C HIS A 133 5.28 -1.71 10.68
N ILE A 134 4.00 -1.46 10.33
CA ILE A 134 3.15 -0.52 11.06
C ILE A 134 3.00 -0.96 12.52
N ARG A 135 2.64 -2.23 12.76
CA ARG A 135 2.46 -2.77 14.11
C ARG A 135 3.72 -2.59 14.95
N LYS A 136 4.89 -2.92 14.41
CA LYS A 136 6.18 -2.74 15.11
C LYS A 136 6.36 -1.28 15.54
N THR A 137 6.27 -0.34 14.61
CA THR A 137 6.50 1.08 14.92
C THR A 137 5.43 1.66 15.87
N THR A 138 4.19 1.16 15.81
CA THR A 138 3.14 1.55 16.77
C THR A 138 3.48 1.09 18.18
N LEU A 139 3.96 -0.15 18.32
CA LEU A 139 4.37 -0.72 19.60
C LEU A 139 5.62 -0.04 20.17
N ASP A 140 6.57 0.35 19.31
CA ASP A 140 7.75 1.12 19.71
C ASP A 140 7.30 2.44 20.39
N VAL A 141 6.34 3.17 19.80
CA VAL A 141 5.74 4.37 20.41
C VAL A 141 4.95 4.09 21.69
N LEU A 142 4.16 3.02 21.73
CA LEU A 142 3.34 2.67 22.90
C LEU A 142 4.19 2.24 24.11
N SER A 143 5.30 1.56 23.86
CA SER A 143 6.20 1.08 24.91
C SER A 143 7.12 2.16 25.47
N GLY A 144 7.22 3.32 24.79
CA GLY A 144 8.18 4.37 25.14
C GLY A 144 9.63 3.95 24.94
N ALA A 145 9.86 2.82 24.25
CA ALA A 145 11.20 2.35 23.91
C ALA A 145 11.79 3.21 22.78
N ASP A 146 13.11 3.40 22.79
CA ASP A 146 13.78 4.07 21.69
C ASP A 146 13.51 3.30 20.39
N PRO A 147 12.99 3.98 19.35
CA PRO A 147 12.60 3.30 18.14
C PRO A 147 13.79 2.67 17.44
N ILE A 148 13.73 1.36 17.19
CA ILE A 148 14.77 0.66 16.44
C ILE A 148 14.62 1.09 14.97
N PRO A 149 15.59 1.82 14.39
CA PRO A 149 15.50 2.30 13.02
C PRO A 149 15.37 1.11 12.07
N PHE A 150 14.59 1.30 11.00
CA PHE A 150 14.53 0.34 9.91
C PHE A 150 15.95 0.22 9.32
N ARG A 151 16.61 -0.93 9.50
CA ARG A 151 17.91 -1.16 8.88
C ARG A 151 17.69 -1.22 7.37
N ILE A 152 18.18 -0.21 6.67
CA ILE A 152 18.27 -0.22 5.20
C ILE A 152 19.26 -1.35 4.87
N ARG A 153 18.74 -2.45 4.30
CA ARG A 153 19.55 -3.42 3.56
C ARG A 153 19.52 -3.04 2.09
#